data_AF-A0A372DI18-F1
#
_entry.id   AF-A0A372DI18-F1
#
_cell.length_a   1.000
_cell.length_b   1.000
_cell.length_c   1.000
_cell.angle_alpha   90.00
_cell.angle_beta   90.00
_cell.angle_gamma   90.00
#
_symmetry.space_group_name_H-M   'P 1'
#
loop_
_entity.id
_entity.type
_entity.pdbx_description
1 polymer ?
#
loop_
_entity_poly.entity_id
_entity_poly.type
_entity_poly.pdbx_seq_one_letter_code
_entity_poly.pdbx_strand_id
1 'polypeptide(L)'
;MAAPQQGNRRPPPAPTQRDDHGRDRPARSDDALSDSVRRVQRSTRGQVLSAERIPYEGRNLNRIKVVDDSGRVRVYMDDPQQPPPRRGQPPTRGDND
;
A
#
# COMPACT_ATOMS: atom_id res chain seq x y z
N MET A 1 -28.44 32.35 -49.27
CA MET A 1 -27.60 32.93 -48.20
C MET A 1 -28.39 32.87 -46.89
N ALA A 2 -27.90 32.56 -45.71
CA ALA A 2 -26.75 31.81 -45.22
C ALA A 2 -27.02 31.67 -43.70
N ALA A 3 -27.27 30.43 -43.27
CA ALA A 3 -26.94 29.76 -42.00
C ALA A 3 -27.14 30.42 -40.59
N PRO A 4 -27.30 29.58 -39.54
CA PRO A 4 -27.95 29.88 -38.26
C PRO A 4 -27.00 29.88 -37.03
N GLN A 5 -27.58 29.90 -35.82
CA GLN A 5 -27.05 29.50 -34.50
C GLN A 5 -26.62 30.64 -33.56
N GLN A 6 -27.51 31.01 -32.62
CA GLN A 6 -27.08 31.63 -31.36
C GLN A 6 -26.84 30.54 -30.32
N GLY A 7 -25.62 30.53 -29.81
CA GLY A 7 -24.98 29.42 -29.13
C GLY A 7 -25.56 29.07 -27.76
N ASN A 8 -25.69 27.76 -27.57
CA ASN A 8 -25.76 27.06 -26.31
C ASN A 8 -24.55 27.40 -25.43
N ARG A 9 -24.66 28.42 -24.56
CA ARG A 9 -23.68 28.67 -23.50
C ARG A 9 -23.93 27.73 -22.33
N ARG A 10 -23.52 26.47 -22.49
CA ARG A 10 -23.28 25.56 -21.36
C ARG A 10 -22.07 26.10 -20.58
N PRO A 11 -22.13 26.24 -19.25
CA PRO A 11 -20.92 26.46 -18.46
C PRO A 11 -19.98 25.25 -18.64
N PRO A 12 -18.65 25.45 -18.66
CA PRO A 12 -17.73 24.32 -18.74
C PRO A 12 -17.91 23.41 -17.52
N PRO A 13 -17.83 22.08 -17.67
CA PRO A 13 -17.74 21.18 -16.52
C PRO A 13 -16.48 21.54 -15.74
N ALA A 14 -16.64 21.79 -14.44
CA ALA A 14 -15.52 22.00 -13.54
C ALA A 14 -14.55 20.80 -13.63
N PRO A 15 -13.23 21.04 -13.67
CA PRO A 15 -12.27 19.94 -13.64
C PRO A 15 -12.45 19.18 -12.32
N THR A 16 -12.84 17.90 -12.45
CA THR A 16 -12.60 16.87 -11.45
C THR A 16 -11.14 16.94 -11.04
N GLN A 17 -10.84 17.21 -9.77
CA GLN A 17 -9.73 16.59 -9.07
C GLN A 17 -9.69 16.95 -7.59
N ARG A 18 -9.66 15.86 -6.81
CA ARG A 18 -8.77 15.63 -5.67
C ARG A 18 -9.00 16.52 -4.46
N ASP A 19 -9.91 16.10 -3.58
CA ASP A 19 -9.77 16.32 -2.13
C ASP A 19 -10.60 15.28 -1.35
N ASP A 20 -10.27 14.00 -1.53
CA ASP A 20 -10.75 12.92 -0.65
C ASP A 20 -9.53 12.16 -0.08
N HIS A 21 -8.62 12.91 0.55
CA HIS A 21 -7.37 12.40 1.11
C HIS A 21 -7.27 12.57 2.63
N GLY A 22 -8.41 12.76 3.32
CA GLY A 22 -8.43 13.04 4.76
C GLY A 22 -9.03 11.96 5.65
N ARG A 23 -9.94 11.10 5.14
CA ARG A 23 -10.86 10.33 6.00
C ARG A 23 -10.75 8.80 5.94
N ASP A 24 -9.86 8.26 5.09
CA ASP A 24 -9.67 6.80 4.89
C ASP A 24 -8.41 6.21 5.53
N ARG A 25 -7.67 6.99 6.33
CA ARG A 25 -6.37 6.55 6.88
C ARG A 25 -6.39 5.30 7.77
N PRO A 26 -7.39 5.04 8.63
CA PRO A 26 -7.37 3.83 9.46
C PRO A 26 -7.69 2.57 8.67
N ALA A 27 -8.72 2.60 7.81
CA ALA A 27 -9.13 1.46 6.99
C ALA A 27 -7.98 0.99 6.09
N ARG A 28 -7.41 1.91 5.30
CA ARG A 28 -6.28 1.59 4.40
C ARG A 28 -5.06 1.05 5.12
N SER A 29 -4.83 1.48 6.36
CA SER A 29 -3.72 0.96 7.16
C SER A 29 -3.99 -0.51 7.51
N ASP A 30 -5.19 -0.82 8.04
CA ASP A 30 -5.59 -2.19 8.41
C ASP A 30 -5.61 -3.15 7.21
N ASP A 31 -6.05 -2.64 6.06
CA ASP A 31 -5.96 -3.34 4.78
C ASP A 31 -4.52 -3.67 4.42
N ALA A 32 -3.59 -2.73 4.65
CA ALA A 32 -2.16 -2.95 4.38
C ALA A 32 -1.56 -4.01 5.30
N LEU A 33 -1.88 -4.02 6.60
CA LEU A 33 -1.43 -5.08 7.52
C LEU A 33 -1.96 -6.45 7.07
N SER A 34 -3.23 -6.51 6.68
CA SER A 34 -3.87 -7.72 6.18
C SER A 34 -3.22 -8.22 4.88
N ASP A 35 -2.84 -7.32 3.96
CA ASP A 35 -2.10 -7.68 2.74
C ASP A 35 -0.72 -8.25 3.05
N SER A 36 0.05 -7.58 3.93
CA SER A 36 1.37 -8.04 4.37
C SER A 36 1.27 -9.45 5.00
N VAL A 37 0.28 -9.70 5.85
CA VAL A 37 0.04 -11.02 6.47
C VAL A 37 -0.22 -12.09 5.41
N ARG A 38 -1.13 -11.84 4.46
CA ARG A 38 -1.44 -12.78 3.36
C ARG A 38 -0.20 -13.08 2.53
N ARG A 39 0.62 -12.05 2.26
CA ARG A 39 1.87 -12.18 1.50
C ARG A 39 2.88 -13.08 2.21
N VAL A 40 3.10 -12.87 3.51
CA VAL A 40 4.06 -13.65 4.30
C VAL A 40 3.58 -15.10 4.46
N GLN A 41 2.29 -15.32 4.75
CA GLN A 41 1.74 -16.67 4.80
C GLN A 41 1.95 -17.42 3.48
N ARG A 42 1.74 -16.74 2.34
CA ARG A 42 1.95 -17.34 1.01
C ARG A 42 3.42 -17.61 0.70
N SER A 43 4.34 -16.72 1.09
CA SER A 43 5.77 -16.86 0.80
C SER A 43 6.43 -17.94 1.65
N THR A 44 6.06 -18.01 2.93
CA THR A 44 6.78 -18.80 3.92
C THR A 44 6.10 -20.14 4.19
N ARG A 45 4.81 -20.28 3.80
CA ARG A 45 3.95 -21.42 4.16
C ARG A 45 3.87 -21.69 5.68
N GLY A 46 4.23 -20.69 6.48
CA GLY A 46 4.29 -20.77 7.94
C GLY A 46 3.06 -20.16 8.61
N GLN A 47 2.91 -20.42 9.91
CA GLN A 47 1.82 -19.89 10.72
C GLN A 47 2.21 -18.53 11.32
N VAL A 48 1.32 -17.55 11.20
CA VAL A 48 1.52 -16.22 11.81
C VAL A 48 1.21 -16.31 13.30
N LEU A 49 2.15 -15.83 14.11
CA LEU A 49 2.03 -15.77 15.57
C LEU A 49 1.60 -14.39 16.05
N SER A 50 2.13 -13.33 15.42
CA SER A 50 1.74 -11.94 15.70
C SER A 50 1.85 -11.09 14.44
N ALA A 51 0.96 -10.11 14.30
CA ALA A 51 0.97 -9.12 13.24
C ALA A 51 0.55 -7.77 13.84
N GLU A 52 1.53 -6.89 14.06
CA GLU A 52 1.34 -5.64 14.79
C GLU A 52 1.92 -4.47 13.99
N ARG A 53 1.32 -3.29 14.15
CA ARG A 53 1.91 -2.05 13.66
C ARG A 53 2.82 -1.46 14.71
N ILE A 54 4.07 -1.18 14.33
CA ILE A 54 5.04 -0.54 15.19
C ILE A 54 5.44 0.83 14.65
N PRO A 55 5.55 1.86 15.49
CA PRO A 55 6.13 3.14 15.06
C PRO A 55 7.64 2.97 14.86
N TYR A 56 8.15 3.47 13.73
CA TYR A 56 9.56 3.45 13.35
C TYR A 56 9.86 4.67 12.47
N GLU A 57 10.81 5.52 12.87
CA GLU A 57 11.23 6.71 12.10
C GLU A 57 10.07 7.59 11.59
N GLY A 58 9.09 7.87 12.45
CA GLY A 58 7.93 8.71 12.11
C GLY A 58 6.88 8.06 11.20
N ARG A 59 7.06 6.78 10.83
CA ARG A 59 6.09 5.97 10.09
C ARG A 59 5.67 4.74 10.88
N ASN A 60 4.58 4.10 10.46
CA ASN A 60 4.14 2.83 11.03
C ASN A 60 4.57 1.69 10.10
N LEU A 61 5.30 0.71 10.64
CA LEU A 61 5.68 -0.51 9.94
C LEU A 61 4.82 -1.67 10.39
N ASN A 62 4.55 -2.60 9.47
CA ASN A 62 3.90 -3.86 9.76
C ASN A 62 4.96 -4.87 10.21
N ARG A 63 4.90 -5.29 11.47
CA ARG A 63 5.76 -6.32 12.05
C ARG A 63 5.00 -7.63 12.13
N ILE A 64 5.47 -8.64 11.41
CA ILE A 64 4.83 -9.96 11.36
C ILE A 64 5.81 -11.01 11.87
N LYS A 65 5.41 -11.75 12.90
CA LYS A 65 6.13 -12.92 13.42
C LYS A 65 5.49 -14.18 12.87
N VAL A 66 6.30 -15.04 12.26
CA VAL A 66 5.85 -16.29 11.64
C VAL A 66 6.71 -17.44 12.12
N VAL A 67 6.11 -18.58 12.40
CA VAL A 67 6.81 -19.86 12.53
C VAL A 67 6.79 -20.57 11.19
N ASP A 68 7.97 -20.90 10.66
CA ASP A 68 8.10 -21.66 9.42
C ASP A 68 7.89 -23.17 9.64
N ASP A 69 7.90 -23.95 8.56
CA ASP A 69 7.70 -25.41 8.62
C ASP A 69 8.77 -26.14 9.45
N SER A 70 9.95 -25.54 9.59
CA SER A 70 11.05 -26.07 10.39
C SER A 70 10.90 -25.73 11.88
N GLY A 71 9.83 -25.04 12.27
CA GLY A 71 9.59 -24.59 13.63
C GLY A 71 10.40 -23.34 14.02
N ARG A 72 11.05 -22.64 13.07
CA ARG A 72 11.82 -21.44 13.37
C ARG A 72 10.95 -20.20 13.30
N VAL A 73 11.12 -19.32 14.27
CA VAL A 73 10.42 -18.03 14.28
C VAL A 73 11.22 -17.01 13.46
N ARG A 74 10.57 -16.41 12.46
CA ARG A 74 11.10 -15.34 11.62
C ARG A 74 10.25 -14.08 11.80
N VAL A 75 10.89 -12.92 11.76
CA VAL A 75 10.22 -11.62 11.90
C VAL A 75 10.38 -10.85 10.58
N TYR A 76 9.26 -10.43 10.00
CA TYR A 76 9.20 -9.63 8.80
C TYR A 76 8.77 -8.21 9.15
N MET A 77 9.53 -7.22 8.69
CA MET A 77 9.16 -5.80 8.70
C MET A 77 8.71 -5.44 7.29
N ASP A 78 7.50 -4.91 7.15
CA ASP A 78 6.96 -4.46 5.88
C ASP A 78 6.49 -3.01 6.02
N ASP A 79 6.96 -2.14 5.13
CA ASP A 79 6.57 -0.74 5.10
C ASP A 79 5.39 -0.58 4.14
N PRO A 80 4.17 -0.25 4.63
CA PRO A 80 3.00 -0.11 3.78
C PRO A 80 3.11 1.07 2.80
N GLN A 81 4.06 1.99 3.01
CA GLN A 81 4.34 3.10 2.09
C GLN A 81 5.33 2.72 0.99
N GLN A 82 6.06 1.61 1.12
CA GLN A 82 6.89 1.12 0.03
C GLN A 82 6.01 0.42 -1.01
N PRO A 83 6.12 0.78 -2.30
CA PRO A 83 5.43 0.05 -3.34
C PRO A 83 5.87 -1.42 -3.28
N PRO A 84 4.93 -2.39 -3.37
CA PRO A 84 5.28 -3.81 -3.29
C PRO A 84 6.33 -4.11 -4.36
N PRO A 85 7.35 -4.94 -4.06
CA PRO A 85 8.41 -5.24 -5.01
C PRO A 85 7.77 -5.77 -6.30
N ARG A 86 8.03 -5.06 -7.41
CA ARG A 86 7.59 -5.51 -8.73
C ARG A 86 8.17 -6.91 -8.94
N ARG A 87 7.31 -7.89 -9.22
CA ARG A 87 7.72 -9.28 -9.50
C ARG A 87 8.90 -9.26 -10.49
N GLY A 88 10.10 -9.63 -10.03
CA GLY A 88 11.30 -9.74 -10.87
C GLY A 88 12.44 -8.77 -10.59
N GLN A 89 12.33 -7.83 -9.63
CA GLN A 89 13.45 -6.98 -9.23
C GLN A 89 14.05 -7.44 -7.89
N PRO A 90 15.34 -7.83 -7.85
CA PRO A 90 16.02 -8.06 -6.57
C PRO A 90 16.02 -6.75 -5.78
N PRO A 91 15.97 -6.80 -4.43
CA PRO A 91 16.12 -5.60 -3.63
C PRO A 91 17.50 -5.03 -3.95
N THR A 92 17.54 -3.90 -4.66
CA THR A 92 18.75 -3.10 -4.78
C THR A 92 19.05 -2.63 -3.36
N ARG A 93 19.94 -3.36 -2.69
CA ARG A 93 20.70 -2.87 -1.55
C ARG A 93 21.26 -1.53 -2.01
N GLY A 94 20.70 -0.44 -1.49
CA GLY A 94 21.15 0.89 -1.83
C GLY A 94 22.55 1.06 -1.27
N ASP A 95 23.55 0.88 -2.14
CA ASP A 95 24.80 1.59 -2.07
C ASP A 95 24.47 3.08 -1.84
N ASN A 96 24.79 3.60 -0.65
CA ASN A 96 25.00 5.02 -0.46
C ASN A 96 26.42 5.18 0.10
N ASP A 97 27.21 5.88 -0.70
CA ASP A 97 28.54 6.45 -0.46
C ASP A 97 28.52 7.45 0.71
#